data_AF-K3ZXS7-F1
#
_entry.id   AF-K3ZXS7-F1
#
_cell.length_a   1.000
_cell.length_b   1.000
_cell.length_c   1.000
_cell.angle_alpha   90.00
_cell.angle_beta   90.00
_cell.angle_gamma   90.00
#
_symmetry.space_group_name_H-M   'P 1'
#
loop_
_entity.id
_entity.type
_entity.pdbx_description
1 polymer ?
#
loop_
_entity_poly.entity_id
_entity_poly.type
_entity_poly.pdbx_seq_one_letter_code
_entity_poly.pdbx_strand_id
1 'polypeptide(L)'
;MATTCRFAAPLGLAPLPRGRAPAGAVVSFPQCAGSKISRGVAVRATSGGEGATEEVPEIVKAAQDAWDKVEDKYAVATIGVAAIVALWTAAGALKAIDKLPLLPGILEIVGIGYTGWFTYRNLIFQPDREALISKIKSTYKEITGSSN
;
A
#
# COMPACT_ATOMS: atom_id res chain seq x y z
N MET A 1 -59.67 -52.75 22.51
CA MET A 1 -60.99 -52.63 23.15
C MET A 1 -60.84 -51.74 24.38
N ALA A 2 -61.80 -50.84 24.58
CA ALA A 2 -62.06 -50.00 25.76
C ALA A 2 -61.10 -48.82 26.01
N THR A 3 -61.52 -47.56 25.85
CA THR A 3 -62.44 -46.72 26.68
C THR A 3 -61.55 -45.75 27.48
N THR A 4 -61.44 -44.47 27.06
CA THR A 4 -62.04 -43.26 27.69
C THR A 4 -61.92 -43.26 29.24
N CYS A 5 -61.62 -42.19 29.98
CA CYS A 5 -61.83 -40.77 29.79
C CYS A 5 -61.35 -40.06 31.09
N ARG A 6 -61.13 -38.72 31.04
CA ARG A 6 -61.25 -37.75 32.17
C ARG A 6 -60.05 -37.71 33.14
N PHE A 7 -59.63 -36.59 33.75
CA PHE A 7 -60.27 -35.31 34.02
C PHE A 7 -59.22 -34.31 34.52
N ALA A 8 -59.40 -33.02 34.21
CA ALA A 8 -59.04 -31.81 34.98
C ALA A 8 -58.42 -30.71 34.10
N ALA A 9 -59.30 -29.90 33.49
CA ALA A 9 -59.07 -28.46 33.31
C ALA A 9 -59.59 -27.74 34.59
N PRO A 10 -59.61 -26.40 34.74
CA PRO A 10 -59.19 -25.31 33.84
C PRO A 10 -58.49 -24.13 34.59
N LEU A 11 -58.53 -22.93 33.99
CA LEU A 11 -58.20 -21.58 34.51
C LEU A 11 -56.72 -21.21 34.32
N GLY A 12 -56.30 -20.42 33.35
CA GLY A 12 -56.95 -19.40 32.53
C GLY A 12 -55.95 -18.25 32.43
N LEU A 13 -55.65 -17.77 31.21
CA LEU A 13 -55.24 -16.40 30.86
C LEU A 13 -54.88 -16.38 29.36
N ALA A 14 -55.50 -15.46 28.65
CA ALA A 14 -55.50 -15.33 27.19
C ALA A 14 -54.13 -14.91 26.60
N PRO A 15 -53.82 -15.27 25.34
CA PRO A 15 -52.73 -14.63 24.62
C PRO A 15 -53.22 -13.36 23.91
N LEU A 16 -52.48 -12.27 24.14
CA LEU A 16 -52.62 -10.96 23.49
C LEU A 16 -52.10 -10.98 22.02
N PRO A 17 -52.49 -10.00 21.19
CA PRO A 17 -52.39 -10.10 19.74
C PRO A 17 -51.05 -9.59 19.16
N ARG A 18 -50.65 -10.25 18.07
CA ARG A 18 -50.13 -9.69 16.80
C ARG A 18 -49.13 -8.52 16.89
N GLY A 19 -47.85 -8.87 17.00
CA GLY A 19 -46.71 -7.98 16.68
C GLY A 19 -46.06 -8.39 15.35
N ARG A 20 -46.08 -7.46 14.40
CA ARG A 20 -45.58 -7.54 13.03
C ARG A 20 -44.04 -7.57 13.03
N ALA A 21 -43.42 -8.63 12.50
CA ALA A 21 -41.99 -8.65 12.20
C ALA A 21 -41.71 -7.79 10.95
N PRO A 22 -40.77 -6.84 10.96
CA PRO A 22 -40.16 -6.36 9.73
C PRO A 22 -39.15 -7.40 9.25
N ALA A 23 -39.42 -7.96 8.08
CA ALA A 23 -38.45 -8.70 7.30
C ALA A 23 -37.21 -7.81 7.09
N GLY A 24 -36.04 -8.32 7.47
CA GLY A 24 -34.77 -7.68 7.17
C GLY A 24 -34.64 -7.50 5.66
N ALA A 25 -34.65 -6.25 5.23
CA ALA A 25 -34.28 -5.89 3.88
C ALA A 25 -32.77 -6.15 3.72
N VAL A 26 -32.43 -7.30 3.15
CA VAL A 26 -31.09 -7.57 2.64
C VAL A 26 -30.91 -6.65 1.42
N VAL A 27 -30.23 -5.53 1.62
CA VAL A 27 -29.74 -4.68 0.54
C VAL A 27 -28.69 -5.47 -0.23
N SER A 28 -29.13 -6.10 -1.32
CA SER A 28 -28.25 -6.69 -2.32
C SER A 28 -27.55 -5.56 -3.07
N PHE A 29 -26.26 -5.36 -2.81
CA PHE A 29 -25.41 -4.51 -3.64
C PHE A 29 -25.26 -5.17 -5.02
N PRO A 30 -25.46 -4.44 -6.13
CA PRO A 30 -25.17 -4.99 -7.44
C PRO A 30 -23.65 -5.14 -7.55
N GLN A 31 -23.17 -6.39 -7.53
CA GLN A 31 -21.82 -6.72 -7.90
C GLN A 31 -21.70 -6.52 -9.41
N CYS A 32 -21.31 -5.31 -9.83
CA CYS A 32 -20.82 -5.08 -11.18
C CYS A 32 -19.65 -6.04 -11.41
N ALA A 33 -19.83 -6.93 -12.38
CA ALA A 33 -18.81 -7.85 -12.84
C ALA A 33 -17.63 -7.06 -13.40
N GLY A 34 -16.68 -6.74 -12.52
CA GLY A 34 -15.38 -6.18 -12.90
C GLY A 34 -14.65 -7.22 -13.73
N SER A 35 -14.61 -6.99 -15.04
CA SER A 35 -13.74 -7.70 -15.97
C SER A 35 -12.33 -7.68 -15.42
N LYS A 36 -11.84 -8.84 -14.96
CA LYS A 36 -10.44 -9.00 -14.56
C LYS A 36 -9.62 -9.00 -15.84
N ILE A 37 -9.21 -7.82 -16.29
CA ILE A 37 -8.18 -7.70 -17.32
C ILE A 37 -6.87 -8.08 -16.65
N SER A 38 -6.55 -9.37 -16.70
CA SER A 38 -5.21 -9.88 -16.42
C SER A 38 -4.27 -9.28 -17.48
N ARG A 39 -3.70 -8.11 -17.20
CA ARG A 39 -2.54 -7.60 -17.93
C ARG A 39 -1.36 -8.48 -17.52
N GLY A 40 -1.21 -9.61 -18.19
CA GLY A 40 0.01 -10.40 -18.14
C GLY A 40 1.13 -9.58 -18.76
N VAL A 41 1.91 -8.88 -17.94
CA VAL A 41 3.24 -8.44 -18.35
C VAL A 41 4.08 -9.71 -18.44
N ALA A 42 4.32 -10.16 -19.67
CA ALA A 42 5.35 -11.14 -19.94
C ALA A 42 6.70 -10.47 -19.70
N VAL A 43 7.24 -10.60 -18.47
CA VAL A 43 8.65 -10.33 -18.22
C VAL A 43 9.42 -11.44 -18.92
N ARG A 44 10.03 -11.12 -20.06
CA ARG A 44 11.11 -11.93 -20.62
C ARG A 44 12.30 -11.80 -19.67
N ALA A 45 12.30 -12.61 -18.62
CA ALA A 45 13.53 -12.92 -17.92
C ALA A 45 14.40 -13.66 -18.93
N THR A 46 15.38 -12.95 -19.48
CA THR A 46 16.62 -13.61 -19.86
C THR A 46 17.23 -14.16 -18.56
N SER A 47 16.69 -15.27 -18.05
CA SER A 47 17.57 -16.38 -17.71
C SER A 47 18.29 -16.64 -19.03
N GLY A 48 19.53 -16.19 -19.19
CA GLY A 48 20.63 -16.90 -18.57
C GLY A 48 20.76 -18.32 -19.13
N GLY A 49 20.00 -18.66 -20.17
CA GLY A 49 20.32 -19.70 -21.12
C GLY A 49 21.36 -19.12 -22.06
N GLU A 50 22.63 -19.39 -21.75
CA GLU A 50 23.60 -19.89 -22.75
C GLU A 50 23.43 -19.26 -24.14
N GLY A 51 23.80 -17.98 -24.23
CA GLY A 51 23.81 -17.19 -25.46
C GLY A 51 24.56 -15.87 -25.31
N ALA A 52 25.44 -15.77 -24.33
CA ALA A 52 26.30 -14.61 -24.08
C ALA A 52 27.65 -15.13 -23.60
N THR A 53 28.38 -15.79 -24.49
CA THR A 53 29.78 -16.17 -24.25
C THR A 53 30.75 -15.27 -25.01
N GLU A 54 30.25 -14.32 -25.82
CA GLU A 54 31.08 -13.33 -26.54
C GLU A 54 30.72 -11.85 -26.26
N GLU A 55 29.52 -11.51 -25.77
CA GLU A 55 29.16 -10.11 -25.37
C GLU A 55 29.41 -9.77 -23.88
N VAL A 56 29.53 -10.78 -23.02
CA VAL A 56 29.91 -10.61 -21.60
C VAL A 56 31.32 -10.04 -21.42
N PRO A 57 32.35 -10.42 -22.21
CA PRO A 57 33.66 -9.81 -22.06
C PRO A 57 33.63 -8.30 -22.34
N GLU A 58 32.87 -7.80 -23.31
CA GLU A 58 32.84 -6.35 -23.60
C GLU A 58 32.20 -5.51 -22.49
N ILE A 59 31.09 -5.97 -21.90
CA ILE A 59 30.40 -5.24 -20.81
C ILE A 59 31.24 -5.28 -19.54
N VAL A 60 31.86 -6.42 -19.23
CA VAL A 60 32.75 -6.54 -18.08
C VAL A 60 34.04 -5.73 -18.30
N LYS A 61 34.55 -5.63 -19.54
CA LYS A 61 35.70 -4.78 -19.89
C LYS A 61 35.36 -3.29 -19.80
N ALA A 62 34.21 -2.86 -20.31
CA ALA A 62 33.75 -1.49 -20.18
C ALA A 62 33.50 -1.11 -18.70
N ALA A 63 32.98 -2.04 -17.90
CA ALA A 63 32.87 -1.87 -16.47
C ALA A 63 34.25 -1.79 -15.81
N GLN A 64 35.17 -2.71 -16.11
CA GLN A 64 36.55 -2.68 -15.60
C GLN A 64 37.25 -1.37 -15.96
N ASP A 65 37.16 -0.90 -17.20
CA ASP A 65 37.72 0.38 -17.64
C ASP A 65 37.07 1.56 -16.89
N ALA A 66 35.77 1.51 -16.62
CA ALA A 66 35.08 2.52 -15.81
C ALA A 66 35.49 2.46 -14.34
N TRP A 67 35.69 1.27 -13.78
CA TRP A 67 36.16 1.05 -12.41
C TRP A 67 37.65 1.43 -12.25
N ASP A 68 38.47 1.23 -13.28
CA ASP A 68 39.89 1.58 -13.31
C ASP A 68 40.12 3.08 -13.48
N LYS A 69 39.20 3.78 -14.16
CA LYS A 69 39.19 5.25 -14.25
C LYS A 69 38.80 5.95 -12.94
N VAL A 70 38.15 5.25 -12.01
CA VAL A 70 37.87 5.82 -10.68
C VAL A 70 39.17 5.81 -9.89
N GLU A 71 39.71 6.99 -9.57
CA GLU A 71 40.94 7.09 -8.79
C GLU A 71 40.73 6.64 -7.33
N ASP A 72 39.54 6.89 -6.76
CA ASP A 72 39.19 6.57 -5.37
C ASP A 72 38.33 5.30 -5.23
N LYS A 73 38.84 4.16 -5.74
CA LYS A 73 38.17 2.85 -5.64
C LYS A 73 37.79 2.49 -4.20
N TYR A 74 38.63 2.85 -3.23
CA TYR A 74 38.34 2.64 -1.80
C TYR A 74 37.15 3.49 -1.32
N ALA A 75 37.05 4.75 -1.74
CA ALA A 75 35.92 5.60 -1.37
C ALA A 75 34.61 5.02 -1.95
N VAL A 76 34.61 4.66 -3.22
CA VAL A 76 33.43 4.04 -3.87
C VAL A 76 33.09 2.70 -3.23
N ALA A 77 34.08 1.87 -2.90
CA ALA A 77 33.86 0.60 -2.20
C ALA A 77 33.28 0.82 -0.80
N THR A 78 33.79 1.77 -0.03
CA THR A 78 33.25 2.07 1.31
C THR A 78 31.84 2.63 1.26
N ILE A 79 31.52 3.50 0.29
CA ILE A 79 30.16 3.99 0.06
C ILE A 79 29.25 2.83 -0.37
N GLY A 80 29.73 1.93 -1.23
CA GLY A 80 28.99 0.74 -1.65
C GLY A 80 28.68 -0.19 -0.47
N VAL A 81 29.67 -0.47 0.38
CA VAL A 81 29.47 -1.27 1.60
C VAL A 81 28.53 -0.55 2.58
N ALA A 82 28.72 0.74 2.79
CA ALA A 82 27.84 1.55 3.64
C ALA A 82 26.39 1.54 3.13
N ALA A 83 26.18 1.60 1.81
CA ALA A 83 24.86 1.50 1.20
C ALA A 83 24.23 0.12 1.44
N ILE A 84 25.00 -0.97 1.32
CA ILE A 84 24.51 -2.33 1.60
C ILE A 84 24.16 -2.49 3.08
N VAL A 85 25.03 -2.01 3.99
CA VAL A 85 24.77 -2.07 5.44
C VAL A 85 23.57 -1.20 5.80
N ALA A 86 23.43 -0.01 5.22
CA ALA A 86 22.28 0.85 5.41
C ALA A 86 20.99 0.16 4.91
N LEU A 87 21.03 -0.48 3.74
CA LEU A 87 19.90 -1.23 3.20
C LEU A 87 19.54 -2.43 4.09
N TRP A 88 20.53 -3.18 4.58
CA TRP A 88 20.31 -4.31 5.47
C TRP A 88 19.72 -3.86 6.82
N THR A 89 20.24 -2.77 7.36
CA THR A 89 19.75 -2.16 8.61
C THR A 89 18.34 -1.64 8.44
N ALA A 90 18.04 -0.93 7.34
CA ALA A 90 16.69 -0.47 7.03
C ALA A 90 15.72 -1.64 6.86
N ALA A 91 16.11 -2.69 6.13
CA ALA A 91 15.30 -3.89 5.96
C ALA A 91 15.06 -4.63 7.29
N GLY A 92 16.07 -4.68 8.17
CA GLY A 92 15.95 -5.24 9.52
C GLY A 92 15.03 -4.40 10.42
N ALA A 93 15.15 -3.08 10.35
CA ALA A 93 14.29 -2.15 11.09
C ALA A 93 12.83 -2.25 10.64
N LEU A 94 12.56 -2.28 9.33
CA LEU A 94 11.22 -2.48 8.79
C LEU A 94 10.63 -3.83 9.25
N LYS A 95 11.42 -4.91 9.21
CA LYS A 95 11.01 -6.21 9.72
C LYS A 95 10.72 -6.21 11.22
N ALA A 96 11.45 -5.42 12.01
CA ALA A 96 11.18 -5.28 13.44
C ALA A 96 9.92 -4.42 13.71
N ILE A 97 9.72 -3.36 12.92
CA ILE A 97 8.56 -2.48 12.97
C ILE A 97 7.27 -3.23 12.61
N ASP A 98 7.30 -4.07 11.58
CA ASP A 98 6.17 -4.93 11.18
C ASP A 98 5.81 -5.99 12.24
N LYS A 99 6.70 -6.27 13.19
CA LYS A 99 6.45 -7.18 14.32
C LYS A 99 5.90 -6.47 15.55
N LEU A 100 5.87 -5.14 15.55
CA LEU A 100 5.16 -4.37 16.57
C LEU A 100 3.69 -4.22 16.12
N PRO A 101 2.72 -4.86 16.81
CA PRO A 101 1.33 -4.94 16.35
C PRO A 101 0.58 -3.59 16.28
N LEU A 102 1.20 -2.48 16.69
CA LEU A 102 0.57 -1.15 16.73
C LEU A 102 1.11 -0.19 15.67
N LEU A 103 2.41 -0.25 15.35
CA LEU A 103 3.05 0.66 14.39
C LEU A 103 2.43 0.65 12.99
N PRO A 104 2.14 -0.51 12.35
CA PRO A 104 1.56 -0.50 11.01
C PRO A 104 0.18 0.18 10.97
N GLY A 105 -0.65 -0.01 12.00
CA GLY A 105 -1.95 0.67 12.10
C GLY A 105 -1.81 2.17 12.37
N ILE A 106 -0.85 2.58 13.21
CA ILE A 106 -0.63 4.01 13.51
C ILE A 106 -0.09 4.74 12.27
N LEU A 107 0.86 4.16 11.55
CA LEU A 107 1.40 4.76 10.32
C LEU A 107 0.36 4.84 9.22
N GLU A 108 -0.57 3.88 9.14
CA GLU A 108 -1.70 3.93 8.20
C GLU A 108 -2.66 5.08 8.55
N ILE A 109 -3.06 5.21 9.82
CA ILE A 109 -3.93 6.32 10.27
C ILE A 109 -3.24 7.66 10.06
N VAL A 110 -1.94 7.77 10.35
CA VAL A 110 -1.16 8.99 10.11
C VAL A 110 -1.09 9.30 8.62
N GLY A 111 -0.87 8.31 7.77
CA GLY A 111 -0.81 8.48 6.31
C GLY A 111 -2.15 8.97 5.74
N ILE A 112 -3.25 8.32 6.11
CA ILE A 112 -4.60 8.70 5.69
C ILE A 112 -4.98 10.07 6.28
N GLY A 113 -4.71 10.29 7.57
CA GLY A 113 -5.01 11.54 8.26
C GLY A 113 -4.24 12.72 7.66
N TYR A 114 -2.95 12.55 7.40
CA TYR A 114 -2.13 13.59 6.77
C TYR A 114 -2.54 13.83 5.32
N THR A 115 -2.80 12.78 4.54
CA THR A 115 -3.25 12.93 3.15
C THR A 115 -4.60 13.63 3.07
N GLY A 116 -5.55 13.26 3.93
CA GLY A 116 -6.86 13.90 4.03
C GLY A 116 -6.75 15.37 4.47
N TRP A 117 -5.98 15.65 5.52
CA TRP A 117 -5.74 17.01 6.01
C TRP A 117 -5.02 17.88 4.97
N PHE A 118 -3.99 17.36 4.31
CA PHE A 118 -3.23 18.07 3.28
C PHE A 118 -4.12 18.39 2.08
N THR A 119 -4.93 17.43 1.63
CA THR A 119 -5.86 17.62 0.51
C THR A 119 -6.93 18.66 0.87
N TYR A 120 -7.51 18.56 2.07
CA TYR A 120 -8.50 19.52 2.55
C TYR A 120 -7.93 20.93 2.67
N ARG A 121 -6.72 21.06 3.21
CA ARG A 121 -6.07 22.35 3.49
C ARG A 121 -5.44 23.00 2.27
N ASN A 122 -4.95 22.24 1.29
CA ASN A 122 -4.15 22.79 0.20
C ASN A 122 -4.78 22.63 -1.19
N LEU A 123 -5.73 21.69 -1.38
CA LEU A 123 -6.28 21.38 -2.71
C LEU A 123 -7.76 21.77 -2.87
N ILE A 124 -8.58 21.73 -1.82
CA ILE A 124 -10.03 22.02 -1.91
C ILE A 124 -10.31 23.51 -2.14
N PHE A 125 -9.54 24.39 -1.51
CA PHE A 125 -9.79 25.82 -1.55
C PHE A 125 -8.91 26.54 -2.57
N GLN A 126 -9.55 27.42 -3.33
CA GLN A 126 -8.93 28.26 -4.36
C GLN A 126 -7.72 29.07 -3.88
N PRO A 127 -7.78 29.80 -2.76
CA PRO A 127 -6.62 30.57 -2.29
C PRO A 127 -5.47 29.66 -1.86
N ASP A 128 -5.77 28.49 -1.28
CA ASP A 128 -4.75 27.60 -0.73
C ASP A 128 -3.94 26.89 -1.83
N ARG A 129 -4.57 26.51 -2.95
CA ARG A 129 -3.85 25.93 -4.11
C ARG A 129 -2.87 26.93 -4.74
N GLU A 130 -3.21 28.21 -4.79
CA GLU A 130 -2.36 29.25 -5.39
C GLU A 130 -1.17 29.56 -4.49
N ALA A 131 -1.40 29.59 -3.17
CA ALA A 131 -0.32 29.69 -2.19
C ALA A 131 0.63 28.48 -2.25
N LEU A 132 0.11 27.26 -2.43
CA LEU A 132 0.94 26.06 -2.57
C LEU A 132 1.79 26.10 -3.85
N ILE A 133 1.19 26.43 -4.99
CA ILE A 133 1.89 26.54 -6.28
C ILE A 133 2.97 27.63 -6.21
N SER A 134 2.68 28.77 -5.57
CA SER A 134 3.66 29.84 -5.37
C SER A 134 4.86 29.37 -4.55
N LYS A 135 4.63 28.66 -3.44
CA LYS A 135 5.70 28.07 -2.61
C LYS A 135 6.53 27.04 -3.35
N ILE A 136 5.90 26.19 -4.16
CA ILE A 136 6.63 25.21 -4.98
C ILE A 136 7.51 25.92 -6.01
N LYS A 137 6.98 26.94 -6.69
CA LYS A 137 7.73 27.74 -7.67
C LYS A 137 8.89 28.50 -7.03
N SER A 138 8.69 29.08 -5.85
CA SER A 138 9.76 29.80 -5.13
C SER A 138 10.88 28.84 -4.73
N THR A 139 10.52 27.70 -4.14
CA THR A 139 11.48 26.65 -3.73
C THR A 139 12.23 26.09 -4.94
N TYR A 140 11.53 25.83 -6.03
CA TYR A 140 12.15 25.36 -7.27
C TYR A 140 13.13 26.39 -7.84
N LYS A 141 12.75 27.67 -7.86
CA LYS A 141 13.61 28.75 -8.34
C LYS A 141 14.86 28.91 -7.48
N GLU A 142 14.71 28.74 -6.17
CA GLU A 142 15.81 28.79 -5.19
C GLU A 142 16.80 27.63 -5.42
N ILE A 143 16.32 26.40 -5.59
CA ILE A 143 17.17 25.22 -5.82
C ILE A 143 17.84 25.26 -7.19
N THR A 144 17.11 25.66 -8.23
CA THR A 144 17.63 25.71 -9.61
C THR A 144 18.47 26.94 -9.90
N GLY A 145 18.58 27.87 -8.96
CA GLY A 145 19.39 29.08 -9.15
C GLY A 145 18.90 29.98 -10.29
N SER A 146 17.66 29.85 -10.77
CA SER A 146 17.05 30.72 -11.79
C SER A 146 16.80 32.16 -11.31
N SER A 147 17.50 32.59 -10.27
CA SER A 147 17.70 33.98 -9.89
C SER A 147 18.98 34.50 -10.54
N ASN A 148 18.96 34.63 -11.86
CA ASN A 148 19.73 35.60 -12.62
C ASN A 148 18.79 36.20 -13.67
#